data_AF-A0AAX2MAX1-F1
#
_entry.id   AF-A0AAX2MAX1-F1
#
_cell.length_a   1.000
_cell.length_b   1.000
_cell.length_c   1.000
_cell.angle_alpha   90.00
_cell.angle_beta   90.00
_cell.angle_gamma   90.00
#
_symmetry.space_group_name_H-M   'P 1'
#
loop_
_entity.id
_entity.type
_entity.pdbx_description
1 polymer ?
#
loop_
_entity_poly.entity_id
_entity_poly.type
_entity_poly.pdbx_seq_one_letter_code
_entity_poly.pdbx_strand_id
1 'polypeptide(L)'
;MSDTQNWERQLLEKLASASLVEQRRSRQWKIFFRLAWLLVIGLIAASVFMRGEEKSGASLTGGGHTAVIELDGAISSENETGKKMISALDHAFRDKGTKGVIIDANSPGGSPVLSGMVYDEIRRLKKLHADIPVYVVVSEVCASGCYYIAAAADKIFVDKASIVGSIGVLSDGFGFTGAMEKLGIDRRLKTAGENKAMGDPFSPPNPKHDAIRQQLLDDIHHQFIQAVETGRGQRLKKDAQTFSGMVWLGEKAIPLGLADGYGTVASVARDVVKAQKTVDFTQQDDFSSRVARRIGVEFAGGVKSLFDAKLF
;
A
#
# COMPACT_ATOMS: atom_id res chain seq x y z
N MET A 1 -89.36 -20.21 6.54
CA MET A 1 -88.22 -19.54 5.89
C MET A 1 -87.33 -18.83 6.91
N SER A 2 -86.95 -19.49 8.02
CA SER A 2 -86.13 -18.90 9.10
C SER A 2 -84.85 -19.69 9.41
N ASP A 3 -84.83 -21.01 9.16
CA ASP A 3 -83.64 -21.84 9.43
C ASP A 3 -82.55 -21.74 8.35
N THR A 4 -82.92 -21.45 7.10
CA THR A 4 -81.95 -21.29 6.00
C THR A 4 -81.13 -20.01 6.09
N GLN A 5 -81.57 -18.99 6.83
CA GLN A 5 -80.85 -17.72 6.93
C GLN A 5 -79.84 -17.68 8.09
N ASN A 6 -80.03 -18.53 9.11
CA ASN A 6 -79.16 -18.60 10.28
C ASN A 6 -77.86 -19.39 10.03
N TRP A 7 -77.92 -20.48 9.25
CA TRP A 7 -76.71 -21.26 8.96
C TRP A 7 -75.74 -20.50 8.05
N GLU A 8 -76.25 -19.74 7.06
CA GLU A 8 -75.41 -18.93 6.16
C GLU A 8 -74.69 -17.82 6.92
N ARG A 9 -75.38 -17.13 7.84
CA ARG A 9 -74.77 -16.11 8.69
C ARG A 9 -73.70 -16.69 9.61
N GLN A 10 -73.97 -17.85 10.23
CA GLN A 10 -72.99 -18.53 11.08
C GLN A 10 -71.79 -19.06 10.29
N LEU A 11 -71.99 -19.50 9.04
CA LEU A 11 -70.91 -19.96 8.17
C LEU A 11 -70.04 -18.79 7.72
N LEU A 12 -70.65 -17.67 7.35
CA LEU A 12 -69.94 -16.43 7.01
C LEU A 12 -69.17 -15.86 8.21
N GLU A 13 -69.77 -15.89 9.40
CA GLU A 13 -69.11 -15.43 10.63
C GLU A 13 -67.95 -16.35 11.03
N LYS A 14 -68.09 -17.67 10.86
CA LYS A 14 -66.98 -18.63 11.05
C LYS A 14 -65.87 -18.46 10.03
N LEU A 15 -66.18 -18.22 8.75
CA LEU A 15 -65.16 -17.98 7.72
C LEU A 15 -64.47 -16.62 7.89
N ALA A 16 -65.21 -15.58 8.26
CA ALA A 16 -64.66 -14.25 8.56
C ALA A 16 -63.77 -14.29 9.83
N SER A 17 -64.22 -14.96 10.89
CA SER A 17 -63.41 -15.11 12.11
C SER A 17 -62.19 -16.02 11.89
N ALA A 18 -62.31 -17.11 11.12
CA ALA A 18 -61.19 -17.98 10.76
C ALA A 18 -60.14 -17.23 9.93
N SER A 19 -60.56 -16.45 8.93
CA SER A 19 -59.62 -15.64 8.13
C SER A 19 -58.92 -14.54 8.92
N LEU A 20 -59.59 -13.92 9.91
CA LEU A 20 -58.99 -12.94 10.82
C LEU A 20 -57.97 -13.58 11.77
N VAL A 21 -58.23 -14.79 12.25
CA VAL A 21 -57.29 -15.57 13.08
C VAL A 21 -56.05 -15.96 12.25
N GLU A 22 -56.25 -16.38 11.00
CA GLU A 22 -55.18 -16.74 10.07
C GLU A 22 -54.29 -15.53 9.70
N GLN A 23 -54.89 -14.35 9.47
CA GLN A 23 -54.12 -13.12 9.23
C GLN A 23 -53.31 -12.67 10.45
N ARG A 24 -53.87 -12.78 11.67
CA ARG A 24 -53.13 -12.47 12.90
C ARG A 24 -51.96 -13.42 13.09
N ARG A 25 -52.16 -14.72 12.89
CA ARG A 25 -51.12 -15.75 12.97
C ARG A 25 -50.04 -15.51 11.93
N SER A 26 -50.40 -15.24 10.67
CA SER A 26 -49.44 -14.90 9.61
C SER A 26 -48.60 -13.66 9.94
N ARG A 27 -49.22 -12.60 10.49
CA ARG A 27 -48.50 -11.40 10.92
C ARG A 27 -47.55 -11.67 12.09
N GLN A 28 -47.99 -12.45 13.08
CA GLN A 28 -47.17 -12.86 14.22
C GLN A 28 -46.00 -13.73 13.79
N TRP A 29 -46.20 -14.66 12.86
CA TRP A 29 -45.12 -15.48 12.30
C TRP A 29 -44.13 -14.67 11.46
N LYS A 30 -44.59 -13.68 10.68
CA LYS A 30 -43.70 -12.74 9.98
C LYS A 30 -42.87 -11.91 10.95
N ILE A 31 -43.44 -11.45 12.06
CA ILE A 31 -42.71 -10.71 13.10
C ILE A 31 -41.71 -11.63 13.80
N PHE A 32 -42.12 -12.83 14.18
CA PHE A 32 -41.27 -13.85 14.79
C PHE A 32 -40.05 -14.16 13.90
N PHE A 33 -40.27 -14.47 12.62
CA PHE A 33 -39.16 -14.75 11.70
C PHE A 33 -38.25 -13.52 11.47
N ARG A 34 -38.79 -12.30 11.43
CA ARG A 34 -37.96 -11.07 11.36
C ARG A 34 -37.08 -10.89 12.59
N LEU A 35 -37.62 -11.12 13.79
CA LEU A 35 -36.86 -11.05 15.04
C LEU A 35 -35.82 -12.18 15.14
N ALA A 36 -36.17 -13.38 14.69
CA ALA A 36 -35.23 -14.51 14.62
C ALA A 36 -34.05 -14.20 13.67
N TRP A 37 -34.33 -13.61 12.50
CA TRP A 37 -33.28 -13.17 11.58
C TRP A 37 -32.40 -12.06 12.16
N LEU A 38 -32.99 -11.08 12.87
CA LEU A 38 -32.21 -10.06 13.57
C LEU A 38 -31.30 -10.65 14.66
N LEU A 39 -31.77 -11.67 15.38
CA LEU A 39 -31.00 -12.35 16.40
C LEU A 39 -29.83 -13.14 15.77
N VAL A 40 -30.08 -13.85 14.67
CA VAL A 40 -29.03 -14.55 13.92
C VAL A 40 -27.99 -13.57 13.38
N ILE A 41 -28.42 -12.45 12.77
CA ILE A 41 -27.49 -11.41 12.29
C ILE A 41 -26.72 -10.79 13.46
N GLY A 42 -27.36 -10.55 14.60
CA GLY A 42 -26.72 -10.05 15.81
C GLY A 42 -25.67 -11.03 16.35
N LEU A 43 -25.95 -12.34 16.35
CA LEU A 43 -24.99 -13.37 16.76
C LEU A 43 -23.83 -13.50 15.76
N ILE A 44 -24.09 -13.39 14.46
CA ILE A 44 -23.03 -13.37 13.44
C ILE A 44 -22.16 -12.12 13.62
N ALA A 45 -22.77 -10.94 13.78
CA ALA A 45 -22.05 -9.69 14.03
C ALA A 45 -21.23 -9.78 15.33
N ALA A 46 -21.79 -10.32 16.41
CA ALA A 46 -21.08 -10.54 17.67
C ALA A 46 -19.93 -11.54 17.50
N SER A 47 -20.12 -12.64 16.75
CA SER A 47 -19.04 -13.60 16.47
C SER A 47 -17.91 -12.99 15.63
N VAL A 48 -18.24 -12.10 14.69
CA VAL A 48 -17.25 -11.35 13.89
C VAL A 48 -16.53 -10.31 14.76
N PHE A 49 -17.25 -9.65 15.66
CA PHE A 49 -16.69 -8.65 16.58
C PHE A 49 -15.77 -9.31 17.61
N MET A 50 -16.19 -10.43 18.20
CA MET A 50 -15.37 -11.24 19.12
C MET A 50 -14.17 -11.89 18.43
N ARG A 51 -14.30 -12.33 17.16
CA ARG A 51 -13.15 -12.73 16.32
C ARG A 51 -12.24 -11.57 15.93
N GLY A 52 -12.76 -10.35 15.88
CA GLY A 52 -12.00 -9.12 15.65
C GLY A 52 -11.15 -8.72 16.86
N GLU A 53 -11.66 -8.92 18.07
CA GLU A 53 -10.92 -8.69 19.32
C GLU A 53 -9.89 -9.79 19.60
N GLU A 54 -10.12 -11.05 19.20
CA GLU A 54 -9.14 -12.13 19.36
C GLU A 54 -7.85 -11.93 18.54
N LYS A 55 -7.86 -11.10 17.49
CA LYS A 55 -6.65 -10.73 16.75
C LYS A 55 -5.80 -9.65 17.43
N SER A 56 -6.27 -9.06 18.52
CA SER A 56 -5.60 -7.93 19.19
C SER A 56 -5.14 -8.25 20.63
N GLY A 57 -5.28 -9.50 21.08
CA GLY A 57 -5.07 -9.89 22.47
C GLY A 57 -4.28 -11.18 22.73
N ALA A 58 -3.56 -11.73 21.75
CA ALA A 58 -2.73 -12.93 21.95
C ALA A 58 -1.28 -12.57 22.35
N SER A 59 -1.13 -11.95 23.52
CA SER A 59 0.07 -12.11 24.34
C SER A 59 -0.22 -13.20 25.37
N LEU A 60 0.66 -14.21 25.42
CA LEU A 60 0.90 -15.22 26.49
C LEU A 60 1.29 -16.59 25.90
N THR A 61 2.26 -16.60 24.97
CA THR A 61 3.29 -17.66 24.92
C THR A 61 4.63 -16.94 24.82
N GLY A 62 5.59 -17.30 25.66
CA GLY A 62 6.86 -16.57 25.89
C GLY A 62 7.86 -16.58 24.73
N GLY A 63 7.41 -16.56 23.47
CA GLY A 63 8.25 -16.39 22.29
C GLY A 63 8.09 -14.99 21.72
N GLY A 64 9.19 -14.28 21.48
CA GLY A 64 9.17 -13.05 20.68
C GLY A 64 8.73 -13.32 19.24
N HIS A 65 8.50 -12.26 18.47
CA HIS A 65 8.05 -12.33 17.08
C HIS A 65 8.93 -11.49 16.15
N THR A 66 8.82 -11.75 14.85
CA THR A 66 9.38 -10.90 13.80
C THR A 66 8.30 -9.93 13.33
N ALA A 67 8.57 -8.63 13.38
CA ALA A 67 7.68 -7.62 12.81
C ALA A 67 7.86 -7.58 11.28
N VAL A 68 6.76 -7.57 10.53
CA VAL A 68 6.77 -7.46 9.07
C VAL A 68 6.09 -6.17 8.66
N ILE A 69 6.72 -5.42 7.75
CA ILE A 69 6.19 -4.17 7.18
C ILE A 69 6.27 -4.31 5.66
N GLU A 70 5.13 -4.19 4.99
CA GLU A 70 5.07 -4.26 3.53
C GLU A 70 5.44 -2.91 2.90
N LEU A 71 6.31 -2.97 1.88
CA LEU A 71 6.60 -1.89 0.94
C LEU A 71 6.18 -2.35 -0.45
N ASP A 72 4.91 -2.14 -0.79
CA ASP A 72 4.32 -2.54 -2.07
C ASP A 72 3.96 -1.33 -2.95
N GLY A 73 4.35 -1.39 -4.22
CA GLY A 73 4.05 -0.36 -5.21
C GLY A 73 4.96 0.88 -5.17
N ALA A 74 4.58 1.93 -5.90
CA ALA A 74 5.38 3.14 -6.02
C ALA A 74 5.47 3.90 -4.69
N ILE A 75 6.61 4.52 -4.40
CA ILE A 75 6.79 5.38 -3.21
C ILE A 75 6.32 6.79 -3.57
N SER A 76 5.14 7.20 -3.10
CA SER A 76 4.59 8.50 -3.49
C SER A 76 3.83 9.21 -2.36
N SER A 77 3.52 10.49 -2.59
CA SER A 77 2.72 11.29 -1.66
C SER A 77 1.25 10.84 -1.67
N GLU A 78 0.76 10.38 -2.82
CA GLU A 78 -0.64 10.07 -3.07
C GLU A 78 -1.09 8.82 -2.31
N ASN A 79 -0.20 7.84 -2.14
CA ASN A 79 -0.46 6.63 -1.34
C ASN A 79 0.09 6.71 0.09
N GLU A 80 0.72 7.84 0.44
CA GLU A 80 1.34 8.11 1.74
C GLU A 80 2.37 7.05 2.18
N THR A 81 3.03 6.36 1.26
CA THR A 81 3.95 5.24 1.57
C THR A 81 4.99 5.61 2.62
N GLY A 82 5.68 6.74 2.44
CA GLY A 82 6.72 7.17 3.38
C GLY A 82 6.20 7.38 4.82
N LYS A 83 5.05 8.04 4.98
CA LYS A 83 4.44 8.28 6.30
C LYS A 83 4.00 6.97 6.95
N LYS A 84 3.33 6.10 6.19
CA LYS A 84 2.85 4.79 6.66
C LYS A 84 4.01 3.91 7.12
N MET A 85 5.08 3.86 6.33
CA MET A 85 6.29 3.11 6.69
C MET A 85 6.93 3.65 7.97
N ILE A 86 7.11 4.98 8.08
CA ILE A 86 7.69 5.59 9.29
C ILE A 86 6.85 5.25 10.53
N SER A 87 5.53 5.35 10.45
CA SER A 87 4.65 4.98 11.57
C SER A 87 4.70 3.48 11.90
N ALA A 88 4.71 2.61 10.87
CA ALA A 88 4.83 1.16 11.06
C ALA A 88 6.17 0.79 11.72
N LEU A 89 7.26 1.44 11.32
CA LEU A 89 8.59 1.28 11.92
C LEU A 89 8.58 1.71 13.39
N ASP A 90 8.06 2.90 13.72
CA ASP A 90 7.98 3.36 15.12
C ASP A 90 7.21 2.35 16.00
N HIS A 91 6.08 1.85 15.50
CA HIS A 91 5.28 0.85 16.23
C HIS A 91 6.03 -0.48 16.40
N ALA A 92 6.67 -0.99 15.35
CA ALA A 92 7.41 -2.24 15.39
C ALA A 92 8.57 -2.18 16.40
N PHE A 93 9.32 -1.07 16.45
CA PHE A 93 10.45 -0.88 17.36
C PHE A 93 10.03 -0.65 18.82
N ARG A 94 8.83 -0.12 19.06
CA ARG A 94 8.29 0.09 20.42
C ARG A 94 7.60 -1.13 21.01
N ASP A 95 7.23 -2.09 20.17
CA ASP A 95 6.62 -3.34 20.63
C ASP A 95 7.64 -4.23 21.36
N LYS A 96 7.28 -4.66 22.58
CA LYS A 96 8.18 -5.43 23.46
C LYS A 96 8.46 -6.85 22.97
N GLY A 97 7.63 -7.38 22.07
CA GLY A 97 7.73 -8.72 21.50
C GLY A 97 8.64 -8.78 20.27
N THR A 98 8.93 -7.66 19.63
CA THR A 98 9.75 -7.60 18.40
C THR A 98 11.19 -8.06 18.66
N LYS A 99 11.64 -9.06 17.89
CA LYS A 99 13.02 -9.57 17.86
C LYS A 99 13.81 -9.16 16.63
N GLY A 100 13.12 -8.62 15.64
CA GLY A 100 13.67 -8.11 14.39
C GLY A 100 12.55 -7.60 13.50
N VAL A 101 12.89 -6.70 12.59
CA VAL A 101 11.97 -6.12 11.61
C VAL A 101 12.36 -6.64 10.23
N ILE A 102 11.37 -7.12 9.46
CA ILE A 102 11.50 -7.42 8.04
C ILE A 102 10.67 -6.40 7.26
N ILE A 103 11.30 -5.71 6.32
CA ILE A 103 10.61 -4.98 5.27
C ILE A 103 10.42 -5.95 4.10
N ASP A 104 9.18 -6.34 3.81
CA ASP A 104 8.84 -7.12 2.62
C ASP A 104 8.66 -6.16 1.44
N ALA A 105 9.63 -6.16 0.53
CA ALA A 105 9.78 -5.13 -0.49
C ALA A 105 9.38 -5.64 -1.88
N ASN A 106 8.42 -4.93 -2.47
CA ASN A 106 7.97 -5.08 -3.84
C ASN A 106 7.65 -3.70 -4.45
N SER A 107 8.69 -2.93 -4.77
CA SER A 107 8.55 -1.54 -5.22
C SER A 107 9.54 -1.18 -6.34
N PRO A 108 9.07 -0.52 -7.43
CA PRO A 108 9.95 0.03 -8.45
C PRO A 108 10.69 1.30 -8.00
N GLY A 109 10.41 1.80 -6.80
CA GLY A 109 10.91 3.08 -6.29
C GLY A 109 9.87 4.19 -6.38
N GLY A 110 10.33 5.43 -6.48
CA GLY A 110 9.46 6.61 -6.50
C GLY A 110 10.17 7.85 -5.96
N SER A 111 9.49 8.61 -5.12
CA SER A 111 9.97 9.90 -4.61
C SER A 111 11.32 9.76 -3.86
N PRO A 112 12.37 10.51 -4.26
CA PRO A 112 13.65 10.51 -3.56
C PRO A 112 13.51 11.08 -2.13
N VAL A 113 12.63 12.06 -1.93
CA VAL A 113 12.39 12.68 -0.62
C VAL A 113 11.79 11.67 0.36
N LEU A 114 10.73 10.96 -0.05
CA LEU A 114 10.08 9.99 0.83
C LEU A 114 10.98 8.79 1.11
N SER A 115 11.76 8.34 0.11
CA SER A 115 12.74 7.27 0.27
C SER A 115 13.84 7.66 1.26
N GLY A 116 14.35 8.90 1.17
CA GLY A 116 15.33 9.44 2.11
C GLY A 116 14.79 9.55 3.54
N MET A 117 13.55 10.01 3.73
CA MET A 117 12.92 10.08 5.06
C MET A 117 12.82 8.70 5.73
N VAL A 118 12.41 7.67 4.98
CA VAL A 118 12.32 6.31 5.52
C VAL A 118 13.72 5.74 5.79
N TYR A 119 14.69 5.97 4.91
CA TYR A 119 16.09 5.58 5.11
C TYR A 119 16.66 6.17 6.41
N ASP A 120 16.49 7.48 6.63
CA ASP A 120 16.97 8.16 7.83
C ASP A 120 16.28 7.64 9.10
N GLU A 121 14.98 7.36 9.02
CA GLU A 121 14.22 6.83 10.14
C GLU A 121 14.66 5.42 10.53
N ILE A 122 14.87 4.53 9.57
CA ILE A 122 15.44 3.19 9.83
C ILE A 122 16.78 3.33 10.55
N ARG A 123 17.65 4.23 10.09
CA ARG A 123 18.96 4.45 10.73
C ARG A 123 18.83 5.03 12.13
N ARG A 124 17.89 5.95 12.37
CA ARG A 124 17.62 6.53 13.69
C ARG A 124 17.15 5.45 14.66
N LEU A 125 16.17 4.63 14.24
CA LEU A 125 15.60 3.56 15.08
C LEU A 125 16.63 2.49 15.41
N LYS A 126 17.45 2.06 14.44
CA LYS A 126 18.56 1.12 14.70
C LYS A 126 19.58 1.64 15.70
N LYS A 127 19.84 2.96 15.73
CA LYS A 127 20.73 3.57 16.73
C LYS A 127 20.10 3.57 18.13
N LEU A 128 18.79 3.74 18.23
CA LEU A 128 18.07 3.75 19.51
C LEU A 128 17.79 2.33 20.05
N HIS A 129 17.66 1.36 19.15
CA HIS A 129 17.29 -0.03 19.45
C HIS A 129 18.32 -0.98 18.81
N ALA A 130 19.55 -0.95 19.30
CA ALA A 130 20.67 -1.69 18.72
C ALA A 130 20.49 -3.22 18.75
N ASP A 131 19.57 -3.73 19.56
CA ASP A 131 19.21 -5.14 19.70
C ASP A 131 18.14 -5.61 18.70
N ILE A 132 17.48 -4.71 17.97
CA ILE A 132 16.44 -5.02 16.99
C ILE A 132 17.02 -4.83 15.57
N PRO A 133 17.43 -5.90 14.87
CA PRO A 133 17.94 -5.79 13.51
C PRO A 133 16.81 -5.50 12.52
N VAL A 134 17.15 -4.82 11.42
CA VAL A 134 16.26 -4.57 10.28
C VAL A 134 16.78 -5.31 9.06
N TYR A 135 15.92 -6.14 8.49
CA TYR A 135 16.19 -6.86 7.25
C TYR A 135 15.22 -6.41 6.17
N VAL A 136 15.68 -6.46 4.92
CA VAL A 136 14.83 -6.31 3.75
C VAL A 136 14.77 -7.65 3.04
N VAL A 137 13.57 -8.09 2.69
CA VAL A 137 13.36 -9.22 1.79
C VAL A 137 12.74 -8.67 0.53
N VAL A 138 13.43 -8.83 -0.60
CA VAL A 138 12.92 -8.41 -1.91
C VAL A 138 12.13 -9.58 -2.48
N SER A 139 10.82 -9.37 -2.64
CA SER A 139 9.93 -10.37 -3.24
C SER A 139 10.14 -10.40 -4.76
N GLU A 140 9.64 -9.41 -5.51
CA GLU A 140 9.87 -9.33 -6.97
C GLU A 140 10.85 -8.22 -7.33
N VAL A 141 10.59 -6.98 -6.90
CA VAL A 141 11.42 -5.82 -7.26
C VAL A 141 11.69 -4.93 -6.06
N CYS A 142 12.91 -4.45 -5.93
CA CYS A 142 13.26 -3.34 -5.06
C CYS A 142 14.31 -2.48 -5.75
N ALA A 143 13.83 -1.55 -6.56
CA ALA A 143 14.64 -0.71 -7.43
C ALA A 143 14.53 0.77 -7.04
N SER A 144 15.53 1.58 -7.40
CA SER A 144 15.55 3.03 -7.22
C SER A 144 15.23 3.43 -5.78
N GLY A 145 14.18 4.23 -5.52
CA GLY A 145 13.77 4.63 -4.17
C GLY A 145 13.60 3.46 -3.18
N CYS A 146 13.16 2.28 -3.63
CA CYS A 146 13.10 1.10 -2.75
C CYS A 146 14.49 0.66 -2.31
N TYR A 147 15.44 0.61 -3.26
CA TYR A 147 16.82 0.24 -2.95
C TYR A 147 17.51 1.30 -2.08
N TYR A 148 17.14 2.58 -2.24
CA TYR A 148 17.53 3.65 -1.32
C TYR A 148 17.14 3.30 0.12
N ILE A 149 15.87 2.96 0.35
CA ILE A 149 15.39 2.52 1.68
C ILE A 149 16.14 1.27 2.14
N ALA A 150 16.30 0.28 1.25
CA ALA A 150 16.91 -0.99 1.59
C ALA A 150 18.38 -0.86 2.01
N ALA A 151 19.10 0.15 1.52
CA ALA A 151 20.46 0.44 1.95
C ALA A 151 20.57 0.78 3.46
N ALA A 152 19.49 1.17 4.15
CA ALA A 152 19.53 1.37 5.60
C ALA A 152 19.52 0.06 6.41
N ALA A 153 19.11 -1.05 5.81
CA ALA A 153 18.96 -2.34 6.48
C ALA A 153 20.31 -2.98 6.85
N ASP A 154 20.28 -3.90 7.82
CA ASP A 154 21.45 -4.70 8.20
C ASP A 154 21.83 -5.71 7.11
N LYS A 155 20.81 -6.35 6.53
CA LYS A 155 20.95 -7.28 5.39
C LYS A 155 19.76 -7.18 4.44
N ILE A 156 20.04 -7.44 3.17
CA ILE A 156 19.07 -7.52 2.08
C ILE A 156 19.08 -8.95 1.56
N PHE A 157 17.91 -9.59 1.57
CA PHE A 157 17.67 -10.92 1.04
C PHE A 157 16.85 -10.83 -0.25
N VAL A 158 17.11 -11.72 -1.18
CA VAL A 158 16.49 -11.72 -2.52
C VAL A 158 16.10 -13.14 -2.94
N ASP A 159 15.24 -13.31 -3.93
CA ASP A 159 15.24 -14.51 -4.77
C ASP A 159 16.27 -14.35 -5.91
N LYS A 160 16.63 -15.45 -6.57
CA LYS A 160 17.50 -15.43 -7.77
C LYS A 160 16.98 -14.49 -8.85
N ALA A 161 15.66 -14.47 -9.05
CA ALA A 161 14.99 -13.68 -10.08
C ALA A 161 14.52 -12.30 -9.61
N SER A 162 14.62 -11.98 -8.32
CA SER A 162 14.28 -10.65 -7.82
C SER A 162 15.13 -9.58 -8.50
N ILE A 163 14.57 -8.39 -8.73
CA ILE A 163 15.24 -7.28 -9.38
C ILE A 163 15.63 -6.24 -8.33
N VAL A 164 16.91 -5.88 -8.29
CA VAL A 164 17.43 -4.82 -7.40
C VAL A 164 18.33 -3.84 -8.15
N GLY A 165 18.67 -2.72 -7.52
CA GLY A 165 19.50 -1.68 -8.12
C GLY A 165 18.65 -0.53 -8.63
N SER A 166 18.82 -0.15 -9.90
CA SER A 166 18.33 1.12 -10.46
C SER A 166 18.80 2.32 -9.62
N ILE A 167 20.09 2.29 -9.26
CA ILE A 167 20.70 3.36 -8.47
C ILE A 167 21.00 4.51 -9.42
N GLY A 168 20.07 5.46 -9.46
CA GLY A 168 20.08 6.60 -10.37
C GLY A 168 18.82 7.45 -10.16
N VAL A 169 18.80 8.62 -10.81
CA VAL A 169 17.71 9.58 -10.73
C VAL A 169 17.39 10.05 -12.14
N LEU A 170 16.11 10.20 -12.46
CA LEU A 170 15.66 10.71 -13.75
C LEU A 170 14.67 11.86 -13.54
N SER A 171 14.65 12.77 -14.50
CA SER A 171 13.58 13.73 -14.71
C SER A 171 13.12 13.56 -16.14
N ASP A 172 11.85 13.21 -16.34
CA ASP A 172 11.25 13.04 -17.65
C ASP A 172 10.34 14.22 -18.01
N GLY A 173 9.91 14.25 -19.28
CA GLY A 173 9.05 15.28 -19.82
C GLY A 173 9.02 15.25 -21.35
N PHE A 174 8.04 15.94 -21.93
CA PHE A 174 7.87 16.06 -23.38
C PHE A 174 7.98 17.52 -23.83
N GLY A 175 8.39 17.75 -25.07
CA GLY A 175 8.31 19.05 -25.72
C GLY A 175 7.24 19.05 -26.82
N PHE A 176 6.43 20.12 -26.90
CA PHE A 176 5.30 20.23 -27.84
C PHE A 176 5.45 21.37 -28.86
N THR A 177 6.57 22.11 -28.85
CA THR A 177 6.78 23.29 -29.70
C THR A 177 6.54 23.01 -31.19
N GLY A 178 7.06 21.90 -31.72
CA GLY A 178 6.86 21.52 -33.12
C GLY A 178 5.42 21.15 -33.48
N ALA A 179 4.63 20.66 -32.51
CA ALA A 179 3.20 20.40 -32.73
C ALA A 179 2.40 21.71 -32.74
N MET A 180 2.74 22.63 -31.83
CA MET A 180 2.11 23.95 -31.74
C MET A 180 2.31 24.78 -33.01
N GLU A 181 3.53 24.77 -33.56
CA GLU A 181 3.85 25.45 -34.82
C GLU A 181 2.98 24.92 -35.98
N LYS A 182 2.85 23.60 -36.12
CA LYS A 182 2.02 22.96 -37.16
C LYS A 182 0.53 23.27 -37.03
N LEU A 183 0.06 23.47 -35.80
CA LEU A 183 -1.35 23.74 -35.50
C LEU A 183 -1.67 25.24 -35.42
N GLY A 184 -0.67 26.12 -35.59
CA GLY A 184 -0.85 27.57 -35.47
C GLY A 184 -1.19 28.03 -34.05
N ILE A 185 -0.69 27.33 -33.02
CA ILE A 185 -0.95 27.65 -31.61
C ILE A 185 0.16 28.54 -31.06
N ASP A 186 -0.19 29.79 -30.71
CA ASP A 186 0.74 30.73 -30.08
C ASP A 186 0.72 30.66 -28.55
N ARG A 187 1.90 30.49 -27.97
CA ARG A 187 2.08 30.58 -26.51
C ARG A 187 2.39 31.99 -26.05
N ARG A 188 1.57 32.54 -25.14
CA ARG A 188 1.72 33.89 -24.57
C ARG A 188 2.14 33.87 -23.09
N LEU A 189 3.25 33.22 -22.78
CA LEU A 189 3.74 33.11 -21.39
C LEU A 189 4.30 34.45 -20.91
N LYS A 190 3.92 34.83 -19.68
CA LYS A 190 4.57 35.89 -18.89
C LYS A 190 4.94 35.31 -17.53
N THR A 191 6.14 35.59 -17.05
CA THR A 191 6.63 35.09 -15.74
C THR A 191 7.27 36.20 -14.92
N ALA A 192 7.20 36.06 -13.60
CA ALA A 192 8.05 36.78 -12.65
C ALA A 192 9.11 35.81 -12.11
N GLY A 193 10.38 36.22 -12.15
CA GLY A 193 11.54 35.35 -11.86
C GLY A 193 12.09 34.65 -13.10
N GLU A 194 13.41 34.73 -13.31
CA GLU A 194 14.08 34.29 -14.54
C GLU A 194 13.86 32.82 -14.87
N ASN A 195 13.88 31.95 -13.86
CA ASN A 195 13.80 30.49 -14.04
C ASN A 195 12.37 29.94 -13.88
N LYS A 196 11.35 30.80 -13.76
CA LYS A 196 9.98 30.36 -13.41
C LYS A 196 9.29 29.55 -14.52
N ALA A 197 9.81 29.63 -15.75
CA ALA A 197 9.40 28.84 -16.90
C ALA A 197 10.21 27.54 -17.08
N MET A 198 11.12 27.20 -16.15
CA MET A 198 11.96 26.01 -16.26
C MET A 198 11.12 24.73 -16.28
N GLY A 199 11.32 23.92 -17.33
CA GLY A 199 10.56 22.67 -17.53
C GLY A 199 9.22 22.85 -18.21
N ASP A 200 8.90 24.05 -18.69
CA ASP A 200 7.71 24.24 -19.49
C ASP A 200 7.79 23.48 -20.82
N PRO A 201 6.87 22.54 -21.09
CA PRO A 201 6.93 21.68 -22.27
C PRO A 201 6.52 22.39 -23.57
N PHE A 202 6.04 23.63 -23.47
CA PHE A 202 5.57 24.43 -24.58
C PHE A 202 6.54 25.57 -24.95
N SER A 203 7.71 25.61 -24.30
CA SER A 203 8.80 26.53 -24.63
C SER A 203 9.91 25.78 -25.36
N PRO A 204 10.69 26.46 -26.21
CA PRO A 204 11.90 25.87 -26.77
C PRO A 204 12.87 25.43 -25.66
N PRO A 205 13.72 24.41 -25.92
CA PRO A 205 14.79 24.02 -25.00
C PRO A 205 15.66 25.21 -24.59
N ASN A 206 16.10 25.23 -23.34
CA ASN A 206 16.92 26.31 -22.79
C ASN A 206 18.15 25.71 -22.10
N PRO A 207 19.36 25.87 -22.69
CA PRO A 207 20.58 25.27 -22.14
C PRO A 207 20.89 25.64 -20.69
N LYS A 208 20.52 26.86 -20.24
CA LYS A 208 20.69 27.29 -18.85
C LYS A 208 19.77 26.49 -17.91
N HIS A 209 18.52 26.30 -18.30
CA HIS A 209 17.56 25.50 -17.53
C HIS A 209 17.93 24.01 -17.53
N ASP A 210 18.45 23.51 -18.64
CA ASP A 210 18.88 22.12 -18.76
C ASP A 210 20.08 21.84 -17.85
N ALA A 211 21.07 22.74 -17.82
CA ALA A 211 22.19 22.66 -16.89
C ALA A 211 21.76 22.72 -15.42
N ILE A 212 20.82 23.61 -15.07
CA ILE A 212 20.26 23.68 -13.70
C ILE A 212 19.57 22.37 -13.34
N ARG A 213 18.74 21.81 -14.24
CA ARG A 213 18.05 20.54 -14.00
C ARG A 213 19.04 19.39 -13.86
N GLN A 214 20.09 19.34 -14.69
CA GLN A 214 21.12 18.32 -14.59
C GLN A 214 21.84 18.39 -13.23
N GLN A 215 22.22 19.59 -12.77
CA GLN A 215 22.84 19.75 -11.45
C GLN A 215 21.93 19.23 -10.32
N LEU A 216 20.62 19.50 -10.39
CA LEU A 216 19.68 18.96 -9.41
C LEU A 216 19.64 17.42 -9.42
N LEU A 217 19.68 16.80 -10.59
CA LEU A 217 19.74 15.34 -10.71
C LEU A 217 21.06 14.79 -10.14
N ASP A 218 22.18 15.45 -10.44
CA ASP A 218 23.51 15.07 -9.96
C ASP A 218 23.59 15.15 -8.42
N ASP A 219 23.03 16.20 -7.82
CA ASP A 219 22.98 16.37 -6.38
C ASP A 219 22.16 15.27 -5.69
N ILE A 220 20.98 14.94 -6.23
CA ILE A 220 20.11 13.86 -5.69
C ILE A 220 20.79 12.50 -5.90
N HIS A 221 21.43 12.28 -7.05
CA HIS A 221 22.13 11.04 -7.33
C HIS A 221 23.32 10.86 -6.39
N HIS A 222 24.06 11.93 -6.08
CA HIS A 222 25.14 11.90 -5.11
C HIS A 222 24.65 11.49 -3.71
N GLN A 223 23.50 12.01 -3.26
CA GLN A 223 22.89 11.59 -1.99
C GLN A 223 22.55 10.09 -1.99
N PHE A 224 22.02 9.57 -3.11
CA PHE A 224 21.70 8.15 -3.23
C PHE A 224 22.98 7.28 -3.22
N ILE A 225 24.02 7.68 -3.94
CA ILE A 225 25.33 7.02 -3.89
C ILE A 225 25.84 6.93 -2.45
N GLN A 226 25.83 8.06 -1.72
CA GLN A 226 26.27 8.09 -0.33
C GLN A 226 25.45 7.16 0.58
N ALA A 227 24.13 7.09 0.40
CA ALA A 227 23.27 6.18 1.15
C ALA A 227 23.63 4.71 0.90
N VAL A 228 23.83 4.34 -0.37
CA VAL A 228 24.22 2.97 -0.75
C VAL A 228 25.61 2.63 -0.24
N GLU A 229 26.59 3.51 -0.42
CA GLU A 229 27.96 3.30 0.07
C GLU A 229 28.01 3.15 1.59
N THR A 230 27.28 4.00 2.31
CA THR A 230 27.17 3.94 3.78
C THR A 230 26.50 2.66 4.25
N GLY A 231 25.43 2.24 3.57
CA GLY A 231 24.64 1.07 3.93
C GLY A 231 25.33 -0.26 3.65
N ARG A 232 25.87 -0.40 2.44
CA ARG A 232 26.52 -1.62 1.98
C ARG A 232 27.95 -1.74 2.54
N GLY A 233 28.65 -0.62 2.70
CA GLY A 233 30.01 -0.57 3.23
C GLY A 233 30.98 -1.42 2.41
N GLN A 234 31.86 -2.14 3.09
CA GLN A 234 32.88 -3.00 2.44
C GLN A 234 32.30 -4.17 1.64
N ARG A 235 31.01 -4.47 1.78
CA ARG A 235 30.34 -5.51 0.98
C ARG A 235 30.24 -5.09 -0.48
N LEU A 236 30.03 -3.80 -0.74
CA LEU A 236 29.77 -3.27 -2.08
C LEU A 236 31.03 -3.35 -2.96
N LYS A 237 30.93 -4.11 -4.05
CA LYS A 237 31.98 -4.18 -5.08
C LYS A 237 31.58 -3.31 -6.24
N LYS A 238 32.02 -2.05 -6.17
CA LYS A 238 31.69 -1.01 -7.15
C LYS A 238 32.41 -1.25 -8.47
N ASP A 239 31.67 -1.04 -9.56
CA ASP A 239 32.15 -0.96 -10.92
C ASP A 239 31.53 0.26 -11.63
N ALA A 240 31.82 0.43 -12.92
CA ALA A 240 31.30 1.53 -13.72
C ALA A 240 29.77 1.52 -13.89
N GLN A 241 29.09 0.40 -13.63
CA GLN A 241 27.65 0.24 -13.80
C GLN A 241 26.88 0.38 -12.48
N THR A 242 27.56 0.31 -11.35
CA THR A 242 26.92 0.26 -10.03
C THR A 242 25.98 1.45 -9.77
N PHE A 243 26.34 2.64 -10.29
CA PHE A 243 25.56 3.87 -10.13
C PHE A 243 25.09 4.44 -11.48
N SER A 244 24.88 3.60 -12.49
CA SER A 244 24.43 4.04 -13.82
C SER A 244 22.91 4.04 -13.99
N GLY A 245 22.15 3.63 -12.96
CA GLY A 245 20.73 3.30 -13.07
C GLY A 245 20.45 1.88 -13.58
N MET A 246 21.48 1.03 -13.74
CA MET A 246 21.30 -0.36 -14.14
C MET A 246 20.58 -1.19 -13.06
N VAL A 247 19.91 -2.27 -13.48
CA VAL A 247 19.29 -3.26 -12.58
C VAL A 247 20.01 -4.61 -12.66
N TRP A 248 19.91 -5.38 -11.58
CA TRP A 248 20.48 -6.72 -11.48
C TRP A 248 19.46 -7.70 -10.94
N LEU A 249 19.50 -8.93 -11.47
CA LEU A 249 18.85 -10.07 -10.84
C LEU A 249 19.57 -10.40 -9.52
N GLY A 250 18.82 -10.92 -8.55
CA GLY A 250 19.32 -11.24 -7.21
C GLY A 250 20.54 -12.15 -7.22
N GLU A 251 20.59 -13.11 -8.15
CA GLU A 251 21.77 -13.98 -8.34
C GLU A 251 23.06 -13.20 -8.66
N LYS A 252 22.96 -12.12 -9.45
CA LYS A 252 24.09 -11.24 -9.76
C LYS A 252 24.32 -10.18 -8.69
N ALA A 253 23.27 -9.78 -7.97
CA ALA A 253 23.35 -8.75 -6.94
C ALA A 253 24.19 -9.17 -5.72
N ILE A 254 24.13 -10.46 -5.33
CA ILE A 254 24.89 -10.99 -4.18
C ILE A 254 26.42 -10.86 -4.37
N PRO A 255 27.03 -11.37 -5.46
CA PRO A 255 28.48 -11.25 -5.63
C PRO A 255 28.97 -9.81 -5.78
N LEU A 256 28.12 -8.89 -6.25
CA LEU A 256 28.36 -7.44 -6.31
C LEU A 256 28.20 -6.74 -4.94
N GLY A 257 27.66 -7.45 -3.95
CA GLY A 257 27.41 -6.91 -2.61
C GLY A 257 26.21 -5.97 -2.54
N LEU A 258 25.33 -5.99 -3.55
CA LEU A 258 24.04 -5.28 -3.54
C LEU A 258 22.98 -6.04 -2.72
N ALA A 259 23.16 -7.35 -2.55
CA ALA A 259 22.38 -8.18 -1.64
C ALA A 259 23.30 -9.04 -0.77
N ASP A 260 22.78 -9.58 0.33
CA ASP A 260 23.56 -10.37 1.31
C ASP A 260 23.31 -11.88 1.20
N GLY A 261 22.18 -12.30 0.62
CA GLY A 261 21.87 -13.71 0.47
C GLY A 261 20.48 -13.96 -0.10
N TYR A 262 20.13 -15.24 -0.25
CA TYR A 262 18.79 -15.63 -0.65
C TYR A 262 17.87 -15.77 0.55
N GLY A 263 16.59 -15.42 0.40
CA GLY A 263 15.62 -15.63 1.45
C GLY A 263 14.22 -15.13 1.11
N THR A 264 13.23 -15.75 1.76
CA THR A 264 11.85 -15.29 1.88
C THR A 264 11.59 -14.75 3.29
N VAL A 265 10.51 -14.00 3.49
CA VAL A 265 10.08 -13.52 4.82
C VAL A 265 10.05 -14.66 5.84
N ALA A 266 9.48 -15.81 5.47
CA ALA A 266 9.40 -16.98 6.34
C ALA A 266 10.78 -17.55 6.70
N SER A 267 11.70 -17.65 5.73
CA SER A 267 13.06 -18.16 6.00
C SER A 267 13.88 -17.18 6.84
N VAL A 268 13.77 -15.88 6.60
CA VAL A 268 14.52 -14.86 7.37
C VAL A 268 13.99 -14.79 8.79
N ALA A 269 12.68 -14.79 9.00
CA ALA A 269 12.08 -14.81 10.33
C ALA A 269 12.50 -16.05 11.15
N ARG A 270 12.51 -17.24 10.51
CA ARG A 270 12.88 -18.50 11.15
C ARG A 270 14.39 -18.62 11.41
N ASP A 271 15.21 -18.40 10.38
CA ASP A 271 16.62 -18.80 10.39
C ASP A 271 17.56 -17.64 10.79
N VAL A 272 17.18 -16.40 10.48
CA VAL A 272 18.01 -15.20 10.73
C VAL A 272 17.57 -14.49 12.00
N VAL A 273 16.29 -14.11 12.11
CA VAL A 273 15.73 -13.45 13.30
C VAL A 273 15.57 -14.44 14.46
N LYS A 274 15.38 -15.73 14.16
CA LYS A 274 15.08 -16.80 15.14
C LYS A 274 13.77 -16.57 15.89
N ALA A 275 12.80 -15.94 15.22
CA ALA A 275 11.45 -15.70 15.71
C ALA A 275 10.45 -15.96 14.57
N GLN A 276 10.09 -17.23 14.37
CA GLN A 276 9.28 -17.67 13.23
C GLN A 276 7.86 -17.05 13.21
N LYS A 277 7.28 -16.72 14.36
CA LYS A 277 5.99 -16.03 14.43
C LYS A 277 6.16 -14.63 13.84
N THR A 278 5.47 -14.34 12.75
CA THR A 278 5.43 -13.01 12.15
C THR A 278 4.19 -12.24 12.60
N VAL A 279 4.33 -10.93 12.78
CA VAL A 279 3.22 -10.00 13.05
C VAL A 279 3.31 -8.87 12.03
N ASP A 280 2.20 -8.57 11.36
CA ASP A 280 2.12 -7.51 10.37
C ASP A 280 1.89 -6.16 11.05
N PHE A 281 2.79 -5.21 10.82
CA PHE A 281 2.74 -3.83 11.33
C PHE A 281 2.40 -2.83 10.23
N THR A 282 2.10 -3.29 9.01
CA THR A 282 1.78 -2.44 7.87
C THR A 282 0.57 -1.57 8.18
N GLN A 283 0.75 -0.25 8.09
CA GLN A 283 -0.33 0.71 8.28
C GLN A 283 -1.27 0.65 7.09
N GLN A 284 -2.38 -0.04 7.29
CA GLN A 284 -3.40 -0.28 6.30
C GLN A 284 -4.41 0.89 6.27
N ASP A 285 -4.79 1.37 5.08
CA ASP A 285 -5.90 2.32 4.93
C ASP A 285 -7.14 1.76 5.64
N ASP A 286 -7.80 2.58 6.46
CA ASP A 286 -9.02 2.21 7.20
C ASP A 286 -10.00 1.47 6.27
N PHE A 287 -10.52 0.33 6.71
CA PHE A 287 -11.40 -0.54 5.93
C PHE A 287 -12.57 0.21 5.27
N SER A 288 -13.10 1.24 5.95
CA SER A 288 -14.17 2.13 5.46
C SER A 288 -13.80 2.86 4.17
N SER A 289 -12.54 3.29 4.02
CA SER A 289 -12.05 4.02 2.86
C SER A 289 -11.90 3.14 1.61
N ARG A 290 -11.53 1.86 1.78
CA ARG A 290 -11.44 0.88 0.68
C ARG A 290 -12.81 0.48 0.17
N VAL A 291 -13.75 0.27 1.07
CA VAL A 291 -15.15 0.00 0.73
C VAL A 291 -15.76 1.21 0.02
N ALA A 292 -15.52 2.43 0.52
CA ALA A 292 -15.99 3.66 -0.13
C ALA A 292 -15.38 3.85 -1.54
N ARG A 293 -14.09 3.56 -1.76
CA ARG A 293 -13.49 3.61 -3.10
C ARG A 293 -14.08 2.56 -4.04
N ARG A 294 -14.26 1.31 -3.61
CA ARG A 294 -14.87 0.27 -4.45
C ARG A 294 -16.32 0.59 -4.81
N ILE A 295 -17.13 0.99 -3.83
CA ILE A 295 -18.52 1.41 -4.05
C ILE A 295 -18.55 2.65 -4.95
N GLY A 296 -17.67 3.62 -4.74
CA GLY A 296 -17.59 4.84 -5.54
C GLY A 296 -17.21 4.60 -7.01
N VAL A 297 -16.28 3.67 -7.28
CA VAL A 297 -15.88 3.28 -8.64
C VAL A 297 -17.01 2.51 -9.35
N GLU A 298 -17.72 1.62 -8.66
CA GLU A 298 -18.88 0.92 -9.21
C GLU A 298 -20.06 1.87 -9.46
N PHE A 299 -20.32 2.82 -8.54
CA PHE A 299 -21.36 3.84 -8.73
C PHE A 299 -21.02 4.81 -9.86
N ALA A 300 -19.77 5.25 -9.98
CA ALA A 300 -19.35 6.12 -11.08
C ALA A 300 -19.43 5.40 -12.44
N GLY A 301 -19.05 4.12 -12.50
CA GLY A 301 -19.22 3.29 -13.70
C GLY A 301 -20.69 3.05 -14.06
N GLY A 302 -21.53 2.78 -13.06
CA GLY A 302 -22.98 2.58 -13.23
C GLY A 302 -23.70 3.86 -13.69
N VAL A 303 -23.41 5.00 -13.07
CA VAL A 303 -23.98 6.30 -13.44
C VAL A 303 -23.52 6.72 -14.85
N LYS A 304 -22.25 6.49 -15.20
CA LYS A 304 -21.77 6.74 -16.58
C LYS A 304 -22.50 5.88 -17.61
N SER A 305 -22.72 4.59 -17.33
CA SER A 305 -23.48 3.71 -18.24
C SER A 305 -24.95 4.13 -18.38
N LEU A 306 -25.56 4.71 -17.33
CA LEU A 306 -26.94 5.21 -17.35
C LEU A 306 -27.07 6.55 -18.11
N PHE A 307 -26.02 7.37 -18.15
CA PHE A 307 -25.99 8.58 -18.97
C PHE A 307 -25.68 8.27 -20.45
N ASP A 308 -24.81 7.31 -20.75
CA ASP A 308 -24.51 6.89 -22.12
C ASP A 308 -25.69 6.13 -22.77
N ALA A 309 -26.52 5.44 -21.98
CA ALA A 309 -27.72 4.73 -22.47
C ALA A 309 -28.95 5.64 -22.73
N LYS A 310 -28.84 6.96 -22.50
CA LYS A 310 -29.94 7.94 -22.71
C LYS A 310 -29.65 9.00 -23.77
N LEU A 311 -28.55 8.85 -24.52
CA LEU A 311 -28.12 9.80 -25.57
C LEU A 311 -28.12 9.22 -26.99
N PHE A 312 -28.89 8.14 -27.22
CA PHE A 312 -29.31 7.70 -28.56
C PHE A 312 -30.80 7.43 -28.59
#